data_AF-A0AA39T269-F1
#
_entry.id   AF-A0AA39T269-F1
#
_cell.length_a   1.000
_cell.length_b   1.000
_cell.length_c   1.000
_cell.angle_alpha   90.00
_cell.angle_beta   90.00
_cell.angle_gamma   90.00
#
_symmetry.space_group_name_H-M   'P 1'
#
loop_
_entity.id
_entity.type
_entity.pdbx_description
1 polymer ?
#
loop_
_entity_poly.entity_id
_entity_poly.type
_entity_poly.pdbx_seq_one_letter_code
_entity_poly.pdbx_strand_id
1 'polypeptide(L)'
;MIHGYSVLGSPVFIASDTEELKKREERLNQARLEFNRISTRCAEHCLWMKKFINSGSDVEHEAFLALWLSRFVFPVTNSLISQSVFPIAVHLARGTKIALAPAILATIYRDLSLLKEKIAALTKFNQSEVGDSRLVVTIWSPFQLVQIWAWERFIKLRPKPNLIKIGKTRFARWHKMM
;
A
#
# COMPACT_ATOMS: atom_id res chain seq x y z
N MET A 1 13.51 -11.20 5.12
CA MET A 1 12.16 -10.68 4.80
C MET A 1 11.72 -9.76 5.92
N ILE A 2 11.20 -8.57 5.61
CA ILE A 2 10.59 -7.69 6.61
C ILE A 2 9.08 -7.96 6.56
N HIS A 3 8.51 -8.51 7.64
CA HIS A 3 7.05 -8.73 7.77
C HIS A 3 6.37 -9.46 6.60
N GLY A 4 7.07 -10.34 5.88
CA GLY A 4 6.52 -11.05 4.72
C GLY A 4 6.97 -10.51 3.36
N TYR A 5 7.59 -9.33 3.31
CA TYR A 5 8.08 -8.72 2.06
C TYR A 5 9.55 -9.08 1.79
N SER A 6 9.86 -9.25 0.50
CA SER A 6 11.23 -9.56 0.07
C SER A 6 12.16 -8.36 0.25
N VAL A 7 13.35 -8.63 0.79
CA VAL A 7 14.46 -7.65 0.93
C VAL A 7 15.40 -7.74 -0.27
N LEU A 8 15.42 -8.89 -0.95
CA LEU A 8 16.29 -9.18 -2.08
C LEU A 8 15.46 -9.21 -3.36
N GLY A 9 16.09 -8.82 -4.46
CA GLY A 9 15.46 -8.75 -5.77
C GLY A 9 15.75 -7.44 -6.48
N SER A 10 15.13 -7.27 -7.63
CA SER A 10 15.23 -6.06 -8.43
C SER A 10 14.62 -4.86 -7.69
N PRO A 11 15.08 -3.62 -7.99
CA PRO A 11 14.63 -2.41 -7.30
C PRO A 11 13.13 -2.14 -7.53
N VAL A 12 12.51 -1.26 -6.74
CA VAL A 12 11.07 -0.93 -6.97
C VAL A 12 10.88 -0.01 -8.19
N PHE A 13 11.94 0.67 -8.63
CA PHE A 13 11.96 1.54 -9.81
C PHE A 13 12.40 0.80 -11.08
N ILE A 14 11.94 -0.43 -11.28
CA ILE A 14 12.26 -1.20 -12.50
C ILE A 14 11.50 -0.59 -13.69
N ALA A 15 12.20 -0.42 -14.80
CA ALA A 15 11.61 -0.07 -16.09
C ALA A 15 11.15 -1.34 -16.83
N SER A 16 10.17 -1.19 -17.70
CA SER A 16 9.84 -2.24 -18.66
C SER A 16 10.84 -2.24 -19.81
N ASP A 17 11.81 -3.14 -19.72
CA ASP A 17 12.92 -3.23 -20.68
C ASP A 17 12.50 -3.82 -22.03
N THR A 18 11.41 -4.60 -22.08
CA THR A 18 10.90 -5.22 -23.32
C THR A 18 9.61 -4.56 -23.80
N GLU A 19 9.46 -4.48 -25.13
CA GLU A 19 8.28 -3.89 -25.77
C GLU A 19 6.97 -4.60 -25.40
N GLU A 20 7.02 -5.88 -25.06
CA GLU A 20 5.86 -6.60 -24.54
C GLU A 20 5.39 -6.08 -23.18
N LEU A 21 6.33 -5.80 -22.26
CA LEU A 21 5.99 -5.34 -20.92
C LEU A 21 5.43 -3.91 -20.99
N LYS A 22 6.03 -3.05 -21.83
CA LYS A 22 5.52 -1.70 -22.10
C LYS A 22 4.09 -1.74 -22.64
N LYS A 23 3.79 -2.61 -23.61
CA LYS A 23 2.43 -2.77 -24.15
C LYS A 23 1.42 -3.17 -23.07
N ARG A 24 1.81 -4.05 -22.13
CA ARG A 24 0.96 -4.45 -21.01
C ARG A 24 0.71 -3.28 -20.04
N GLU A 25 1.76 -2.54 -19.69
CA GLU A 25 1.63 -1.31 -18.89
C GLU A 25 0.71 -0.29 -19.54
N GLU A 26 0.84 -0.09 -20.85
CA GLU A 26 0.04 0.87 -21.59
C GLU A 26 -1.45 0.48 -21.61
N ARG A 27 -1.77 -0.82 -21.73
CA ARG A 27 -3.16 -1.32 -21.60
C ARG A 27 -3.74 -1.03 -20.22
N LEU A 28 -2.97 -1.24 -19.15
CA LEU A 28 -3.39 -0.90 -17.78
C LEU A 28 -3.62 0.61 -17.64
N ASN A 29 -2.73 1.42 -18.21
CA ASN A 29 -2.84 2.87 -18.16
C ASN A 29 -4.04 3.38 -18.97
N GLN A 30 -4.31 2.81 -20.13
CA GLN A 30 -5.47 3.14 -20.94
C GLN A 30 -6.77 2.81 -20.18
N ALA A 31 -6.84 1.63 -19.55
CA ALA A 31 -7.98 1.28 -18.71
C ALA A 31 -8.17 2.27 -17.55
N ARG A 32 -7.08 2.69 -16.91
CA ARG A 32 -7.13 3.71 -15.85
C ARG A 32 -7.65 5.06 -16.37
N LEU A 33 -7.17 5.50 -17.54
CA LEU A 33 -7.59 6.76 -18.16
C LEU A 33 -9.07 6.77 -18.56
N GLU A 34 -9.61 5.63 -19.01
CA GLU A 34 -11.05 5.48 -19.27
C GLU A 34 -11.88 5.71 -18.00
N PHE A 35 -11.42 5.23 -16.84
CA PHE A 35 -12.13 5.43 -15.58
C PHE A 35 -12.06 6.87 -15.06
N ASN A 36 -10.93 7.56 -15.25
CA ASN A 36 -10.82 8.98 -14.89
C ASN A 36 -11.85 9.87 -15.63
N ARG A 37 -12.33 9.45 -16.80
CA ARG A 37 -13.37 10.18 -17.56
C ARG A 37 -14.79 9.93 -17.04
N ILE A 38 -14.99 8.83 -16.30
CA ILE A 38 -16.33 8.32 -15.92
C ILE A 38 -16.59 8.47 -14.41
N SER A 39 -15.53 8.53 -13.59
CA SER A 39 -15.61 8.24 -12.16
C SER A 39 -15.58 9.47 -11.25
N THR A 40 -16.49 9.49 -10.26
CA THR A 40 -16.31 10.25 -9.02
C THR A 40 -15.35 9.49 -8.10
N ARG A 41 -14.46 10.20 -7.39
CA ARG A 41 -13.29 9.69 -6.65
C ARG A 41 -13.41 8.31 -5.98
N CYS A 42 -14.56 7.86 -5.49
CA CYS A 42 -14.73 6.56 -4.79
C CYS A 42 -15.02 5.34 -5.69
N ALA A 43 -15.34 5.50 -6.97
CA ALA A 43 -15.80 4.40 -7.81
C ALA A 43 -14.68 3.63 -8.53
N GLU A 44 -13.44 4.14 -8.56
CA GLU A 44 -12.39 3.60 -9.44
C GLU A 44 -11.94 2.19 -9.09
N HIS A 45 -11.74 1.83 -7.81
CA HIS A 45 -11.39 0.45 -7.43
C HIS A 45 -12.49 -0.55 -7.82
N CYS A 46 -13.75 -0.20 -7.59
CA CYS A 46 -14.88 -1.05 -7.93
C CYS A 46 -15.03 -1.20 -9.45
N LEU A 47 -14.84 -0.11 -10.21
CA LEU A 47 -14.87 -0.12 -11.66
C LEU A 47 -13.70 -0.92 -12.25
N TRP A 48 -12.50 -0.80 -11.68
CA TRP A 48 -11.35 -1.60 -12.05
C TRP A 48 -11.60 -3.08 -11.82
N MET A 49 -12.08 -3.46 -10.63
CA MET A 49 -12.46 -4.83 -10.32
C MET A 49 -13.50 -5.36 -11.30
N LYS A 50 -14.56 -4.58 -11.58
CA LYS A 50 -15.61 -4.97 -12.54
C LYS A 50 -15.08 -5.19 -13.96
N LYS A 51 -14.09 -4.42 -14.40
CA LYS A 51 -13.52 -4.53 -15.75
C LYS A 51 -12.59 -5.73 -15.90
N PHE A 52 -11.82 -6.07 -14.87
CA PHE A 52 -10.77 -7.08 -14.99
C PHE A 52 -11.13 -8.44 -14.38
N ILE A 53 -11.90 -8.49 -13.29
CA ILE A 53 -12.24 -9.78 -12.65
C ILE A 53 -13.09 -10.63 -13.60
N ASN A 54 -12.65 -11.86 -13.86
CA ASN A 54 -13.31 -12.82 -14.74
C ASN A 54 -13.49 -12.30 -16.18
N SER A 55 -12.66 -11.33 -16.60
CA SER A 55 -12.71 -10.78 -17.94
C SER A 55 -12.05 -11.69 -18.98
N GLY A 56 -11.18 -12.61 -18.54
CA GLY A 56 -10.37 -13.42 -19.45
C GLY A 56 -9.31 -12.58 -20.18
N SER A 57 -9.08 -11.35 -19.73
CA SER A 57 -8.07 -10.46 -20.30
C SER A 57 -6.68 -11.01 -20.05
N ASP A 58 -5.81 -10.92 -21.06
CA ASP A 58 -4.42 -11.31 -20.93
C ASP A 58 -3.63 -10.46 -19.92
N VAL A 59 -4.18 -9.32 -19.47
CA VAL A 59 -3.64 -8.44 -18.43
C VAL A 59 -4.39 -8.51 -17.09
N GLU A 60 -5.29 -9.49 -16.89
CA GLU A 60 -6.10 -9.62 -15.68
C GLU A 60 -5.23 -9.79 -14.41
N HIS A 61 -4.17 -10.60 -14.51
CA HIS A 61 -3.28 -10.85 -13.38
C HIS A 61 -2.47 -9.60 -13.00
N GLU A 62 -1.94 -8.87 -13.99
CA GLU A 62 -1.26 -7.60 -13.78
C GLU A 62 -2.21 -6.55 -13.20
N ALA A 63 -3.45 -6.50 -13.67
CA ALA A 63 -4.46 -5.60 -13.17
C ALA A 63 -4.81 -5.87 -11.70
N PHE A 64 -4.90 -7.15 -11.32
CA PHE A 64 -5.06 -7.54 -9.92
C PHE A 64 -3.86 -7.10 -9.06
N LEU A 65 -2.63 -7.34 -9.53
CA LEU A 65 -1.43 -6.94 -8.80
C LEU A 65 -1.31 -5.42 -8.67
N ALA A 66 -1.68 -4.65 -9.70
CA ALA A 66 -1.71 -3.20 -9.65
C ALA A 66 -2.70 -2.67 -8.60
N LEU A 67 -3.88 -3.28 -8.50
CA LEU A 67 -4.87 -2.98 -7.47
C LEU A 67 -4.32 -3.33 -6.08
N TRP A 68 -3.74 -4.53 -5.91
CA TRP A 68 -3.18 -4.96 -4.63
C TRP A 68 -2.04 -4.05 -4.16
N LEU A 69 -1.12 -3.70 -5.07
CA LEU A 69 -0.02 -2.77 -4.80
C LEU A 69 -0.55 -1.38 -4.40
N SER A 70 -1.51 -0.82 -5.17
CA SER A 70 -2.07 0.50 -4.88
C SER A 70 -2.85 0.54 -3.57
N ARG A 71 -3.52 -0.55 -3.20
CA ARG A 71 -4.39 -0.57 -2.01
C ARG A 71 -3.67 -0.94 -0.73
N PHE A 72 -2.71 -1.87 -0.79
CA PHE A 72 -2.13 -2.47 0.42
C PHE A 72 -0.63 -2.25 0.59
N VAL A 73 0.12 -1.93 -0.48
CA VAL A 73 1.59 -1.84 -0.42
C VAL A 73 2.07 -0.39 -0.53
N PHE A 74 1.59 0.32 -1.54
CA PHE A 74 1.89 1.73 -1.80
C PHE A 74 0.60 2.55 -1.93
N PRO A 75 -0.23 2.60 -0.89
CA PRO A 75 -1.37 3.52 -0.84
C PRO A 75 -0.88 4.96 -1.00
N VAL A 76 -1.40 5.63 -2.01
CA VAL A 76 -1.21 7.08 -2.24
C VAL A 76 -2.54 7.80 -2.07
N THR A 77 -3.63 7.17 -2.51
CA THR A 77 -5.00 7.61 -2.27
C THR A 77 -5.88 6.37 -2.06
N ASN A 78 -6.93 6.46 -1.25
CA ASN A 78 -7.76 5.30 -0.89
C ASN A 78 -8.57 4.71 -2.05
N SER A 79 -8.62 5.38 -3.19
CA SER A 79 -9.56 5.06 -4.25
C SER A 79 -8.98 5.02 -5.65
N LEU A 80 -7.79 5.59 -5.90
CA LEU A 80 -7.17 5.59 -7.22
C LEU A 80 -6.10 4.52 -7.32
N ILE A 81 -6.02 3.89 -8.49
CA ILE A 81 -4.93 2.97 -8.83
C ILE A 81 -3.76 3.80 -9.36
N SER A 82 -2.61 3.67 -8.70
CA SER A 82 -1.45 4.47 -9.06
C SER A 82 -0.82 3.96 -10.36
N GLN A 83 -0.56 4.86 -11.30
CA GLN A 83 0.21 4.50 -12.51
C GLN A 83 1.63 4.03 -12.15
N SER A 84 2.19 4.55 -11.06
CA SER A 84 3.56 4.20 -10.63
C SER A 84 3.73 2.73 -10.23
N VAL A 85 2.64 1.99 -10.00
CA VAL A 85 2.72 0.56 -9.62
C VAL A 85 2.57 -0.38 -10.80
N PHE A 86 2.26 0.10 -12.02
CA PHE A 86 2.09 -0.76 -13.18
C PHE A 86 3.37 -1.50 -13.57
N PRO A 87 4.56 -0.87 -13.62
CA PRO A 87 5.78 -1.60 -13.91
C PRO A 87 6.06 -2.70 -12.89
N ILE A 88 5.84 -2.41 -11.62
CA ILE A 88 5.99 -3.36 -10.52
C ILE A 88 5.02 -4.54 -10.70
N ALA A 89 3.75 -4.27 -11.02
CA ALA A 89 2.72 -5.28 -11.23
C ALA A 89 3.05 -6.22 -12.40
N VAL A 90 3.51 -5.65 -13.52
CA VAL A 90 3.90 -6.38 -14.73
C VAL A 90 5.11 -7.28 -14.46
N HIS A 91 6.12 -6.78 -13.76
CA HIS A 91 7.29 -7.57 -13.38
C HIS A 91 6.96 -8.67 -12.37
N LEU A 92 6.10 -8.39 -11.37
CA LEU A 92 5.62 -9.41 -10.43
C LEU A 92 4.82 -10.52 -11.13
N ALA A 93 3.97 -10.16 -12.10
CA ALA A 93 3.20 -11.13 -12.88
C ALA A 93 4.10 -12.09 -13.68
N ARG A 94 5.26 -11.61 -14.13
CA ARG A 94 6.28 -12.41 -14.82
C ARG A 94 7.15 -13.24 -13.86
N GLY A 95 6.93 -13.14 -12.55
CA GLY A 95 7.70 -13.86 -11.53
C GLY A 95 9.02 -13.18 -11.13
N THR A 96 9.26 -11.94 -11.56
CA THR A 96 10.45 -11.18 -11.15
C THR A 96 10.39 -10.91 -9.65
N LYS A 97 11.45 -11.29 -8.93
CA LYS A 97 11.57 -10.98 -7.49
C LYS A 97 11.89 -9.51 -7.32
N ILE A 98 11.03 -8.77 -6.64
CA ILE A 98 11.20 -7.33 -6.36
C ILE A 98 11.43 -7.12 -4.86
N ALA A 99 12.40 -6.26 -4.53
CA ALA A 99 12.69 -5.86 -3.16
C ALA A 99 11.66 -4.82 -2.67
N LEU A 100 10.44 -5.27 -2.33
CA LEU A 100 9.37 -4.41 -1.81
C LEU A 100 9.63 -3.91 -0.38
N ALA A 101 10.36 -4.69 0.44
CA ALA A 101 10.56 -4.37 1.85
C ALA A 101 11.25 -3.02 2.11
N PRO A 102 12.35 -2.66 1.42
CA PRO A 102 12.98 -1.34 1.59
C PRO A 102 12.04 -0.19 1.24
N ALA A 103 11.23 -0.32 0.19
CA ALA A 103 10.31 0.74 -0.22
C ALA A 103 9.17 0.93 0.79
N ILE A 104 8.60 -0.16 1.31
CA ILE A 104 7.58 -0.09 2.37
C ILE A 104 8.18 0.52 3.65
N LEU A 105 9.41 0.16 3.98
CA LEU A 105 10.08 0.73 5.14
C LEU A 105 10.28 2.24 4.97
N ALA A 106 10.69 2.68 3.78
CA ALA A 106 10.84 4.10 3.48
C ALA A 106 9.51 4.88 3.61
N THR A 107 8.39 4.32 3.16
CA THR A 107 7.07 4.98 3.32
C THR A 107 6.66 5.09 4.79
N ILE A 108 6.93 4.06 5.60
CA ILE A 108 6.71 4.09 7.05
C ILE A 108 7.54 5.18 7.72
N TYR A 109 8.84 5.27 7.43
CA TYR A 109 9.71 6.29 8.02
C TYR A 109 9.31 7.71 7.62
N ARG A 110 8.91 7.91 6.37
CA ARG A 110 8.37 9.19 5.90
C ARG A 110 7.14 9.61 6.71
N ASP A 111 6.17 8.71 6.85
CA ASP A 111 4.93 9.02 7.55
C ASP A 111 5.13 9.19 9.07
N LEU A 112 6.05 8.42 9.67
CA LEU A 112 6.48 8.63 11.06
C LEU A 112 7.14 9.99 11.27
N SER A 113 7.94 10.45 10.30
CA SER A 113 8.58 11.76 10.35
C SER A 113 7.53 12.87 10.27
N LEU A 114 6.54 12.74 9.38
CA LEU A 114 5.41 13.65 9.27
C LEU A 114 4.61 13.71 10.59
N LEU A 115 4.34 12.55 11.19
CA LEU A 115 3.64 12.46 12.47
C LEU A 115 4.42 13.16 13.58
N LYS A 116 5.74 12.94 13.65
CA LYS A 116 6.63 13.58 14.63
C LYS A 116 6.61 15.10 14.49
N GLU A 117 6.74 15.62 13.28
CA GLU A 117 6.72 17.05 13.00
C GLU A 117 5.40 17.69 13.43
N LYS A 118 4.28 17.02 13.15
CA LYS A 118 2.94 17.47 13.52
C LYS A 118 2.74 17.48 15.04
N ILE A 119 3.19 16.45 15.74
CA ILE A 119 3.17 16.41 17.21
C ILE A 119 4.02 17.54 17.79
N ALA A 120 5.24 17.74 17.27
CA ALA A 120 6.13 18.81 17.73
C ALA A 120 5.54 20.21 17.48
N ALA A 121 4.85 20.41 16.36
CA ALA A 121 4.10 21.64 16.11
C ALA A 121 2.97 21.82 17.12
N LEU A 122 2.19 20.78 17.41
CA LEU A 122 1.11 20.83 18.40
C LEU A 122 1.61 21.22 19.80
N THR A 123 2.72 20.65 20.25
CA THR A 123 3.31 20.99 21.57
C THR A 123 3.79 22.45 21.64
N LYS A 124 4.10 23.09 20.50
CA LYS A 124 4.51 24.50 20.45
C LYS A 124 3.32 25.47 20.41
N PHE A 125 2.19 25.04 19.84
CA PHE A 125 0.95 25.84 19.77
C PHE A 125 0.03 25.47 20.94
N ASN A 126 0.33 25.98 22.14
CA ASN A 126 -0.58 25.85 23.27
C ASN A 126 -1.84 26.71 23.08
N GLN A 127 -2.97 26.03 22.91
CA GLN A 127 -4.33 26.37 23.39
C GLN A 127 -5.10 27.62 22.91
N SER A 128 -4.64 28.40 21.93
CA SER A 128 -5.45 29.55 21.45
C SER A 128 -5.54 29.56 19.93
N GLU A 129 -6.75 29.41 19.39
CA GLU A 129 -7.14 29.76 18.01
C GLU A 129 -6.74 28.84 16.83
N VAL A 130 -6.75 27.52 17.00
CA VAL A 130 -6.61 26.62 15.83
C VAL A 130 -7.85 25.78 15.65
N GLY A 131 -8.68 26.15 14.67
CA GLY A 131 -9.82 25.36 14.24
C GLY A 131 -9.42 23.91 13.92
N ASP A 132 -10.26 22.99 14.40
CA ASP A 132 -10.13 21.53 14.41
C ASP A 132 -9.64 20.91 13.07
N SER A 133 -9.94 21.57 11.96
CA SER A 133 -9.62 21.13 10.59
C SER A 133 -8.13 21.15 10.20
N ARG A 134 -7.22 21.79 10.97
CA ARG A 134 -5.77 21.87 10.60
C ARG A 134 -4.90 20.72 11.14
N LEU A 135 -5.47 19.80 11.93
CA LEU A 135 -4.73 18.75 12.61
C LEU A 135 -4.84 17.35 11.97
N VAL A 136 -5.55 17.23 10.85
CA VAL A 136 -5.70 15.95 10.15
C VAL A 136 -4.34 15.52 9.55
N VAL A 137 -3.78 14.44 10.08
CA VAL A 137 -2.61 13.75 9.50
C VAL A 137 -3.12 12.50 8.80
N THR A 138 -3.03 12.49 7.47
CA THR A 138 -3.33 11.27 6.70
C THR A 138 -2.07 10.43 6.58
N ILE A 139 -2.04 9.32 7.31
CA ILE A 139 -1.00 8.30 7.20
C ILE A 139 -1.43 7.34 6.09
N TRP A 140 -0.55 7.14 5.12
CA TRP A 140 -0.84 6.26 4.00
C TRP A 140 -0.14 4.92 4.18
N SER A 141 1.08 4.90 4.70
CA SER A 141 1.87 3.69 4.94
C SER A 141 1.11 2.63 5.75
N PRO A 142 1.44 1.32 5.56
CA PRO A 142 0.81 0.22 6.29
C PRO A 142 1.24 0.22 7.77
N PHE A 143 0.72 1.18 8.54
CA PHE A 143 1.11 1.46 9.91
C PHE A 143 0.77 0.30 10.87
N GLN A 144 -0.11 -0.62 10.44
CA GLN A 144 -0.37 -1.89 11.10
C GLN A 144 0.93 -2.67 11.36
N LEU A 145 1.94 -2.53 10.48
CA LEU A 145 3.27 -3.12 10.67
C LEU A 145 3.96 -2.58 11.93
N VAL A 146 3.91 -1.25 12.13
CA VAL A 146 4.48 -0.58 13.30
C VAL A 146 3.69 -0.94 14.56
N GLN A 147 2.36 -1.02 14.47
CA GLN A 147 1.50 -1.41 15.59
C GLN A 147 1.79 -2.82 16.07
N ILE A 148 1.87 -3.82 15.17
CA ILE A 148 2.25 -5.20 15.55
C ILE A 148 3.63 -5.22 16.16
N TRP A 149 4.60 -4.55 15.52
CA TRP A 149 5.96 -4.50 16.04
C TRP A 149 5.98 -3.95 17.48
N ALA A 150 5.22 -2.88 17.75
CA ALA A 150 5.10 -2.30 19.08
C ALA A 150 4.46 -3.27 20.07
N TRP A 151 3.36 -3.94 19.72
CA TRP A 151 2.71 -4.94 20.58
C TRP A 151 3.58 -6.17 20.84
N GLU A 152 4.44 -6.55 19.89
CA GLU A 152 5.38 -7.65 20.08
C GLU A 152 6.52 -7.26 21.02
N ARG A 153 7.06 -6.04 20.91
CA ARG A 153 8.22 -5.57 21.68
C ARG A 153 7.88 -4.98 23.06
N PHE A 154 6.79 -4.25 23.17
CA PHE A 154 6.40 -3.54 24.38
C PHE A 154 5.20 -4.21 25.04
N ILE A 155 5.46 -5.01 26.08
CA ILE A 155 4.43 -5.76 26.82
C ILE A 155 3.37 -4.81 27.41
N LYS A 156 3.77 -3.61 27.84
CA LYS A 156 2.85 -2.60 28.40
C LYS A 156 1.82 -2.09 27.40
N LEU A 157 2.14 -2.12 26.10
CA LEU A 157 1.25 -1.67 25.02
C LEU A 157 0.43 -2.84 24.44
N ARG A 158 0.66 -4.06 24.92
CA ARG A 158 0.17 -5.28 24.29
C ARG A 158 -1.31 -5.53 24.65
N PRO A 159 -2.23 -5.59 23.67
CA PRO A 159 -3.59 -6.06 23.92
C PRO A 159 -3.61 -7.58 24.17
N LYS A 160 -4.71 -8.12 24.70
CA LYS A 160 -4.84 -9.57 24.95
C LYS A 160 -4.65 -10.36 23.64
N PRO A 161 -3.59 -11.18 23.50
CA PRO A 161 -3.30 -11.85 22.23
C PRO A 161 -4.29 -12.98 21.93
N ASN A 162 -4.60 -13.20 20.65
CA ASN A 162 -5.38 -14.37 20.25
C ASN A 162 -4.54 -15.65 20.28
N LEU A 163 -5.16 -16.79 20.61
CA LEU A 163 -4.54 -18.10 20.46
C LEU A 163 -4.25 -18.36 18.98
N ILE A 164 -2.98 -18.58 18.65
CA ILE A 164 -2.55 -18.88 17.28
C ILE A 164 -2.53 -20.40 17.11
N LYS A 165 -3.22 -20.91 16.08
CA LYS A 165 -3.05 -22.31 15.64
C LYS A 165 -1.71 -22.46 14.91
N ILE A 166 -1.06 -23.62 15.05
CA ILE A 166 0.16 -23.96 14.29
C ILE A 166 -0.06 -23.66 12.80
N GLY A 167 0.91 -22.99 12.18
CA GLY A 167 0.88 -22.58 10.77
C GLY A 167 0.28 -21.20 10.47
N LYS A 168 -0.31 -20.50 11.44
CA LYS A 168 -0.81 -19.13 11.22
C LYS A 168 0.30 -18.07 11.37
N THR A 169 0.20 -17.01 10.58
CA THR A 169 1.13 -15.88 10.61
C THR A 169 1.04 -15.11 11.92
N ARG A 170 2.10 -14.36 12.28
CA ARG A 170 2.10 -13.48 13.47
C ARG A 170 0.98 -12.43 13.43
N PHE A 171 0.61 -11.96 12.24
CA PHE A 171 -0.55 -11.07 12.04
C PHE A 171 -1.86 -11.68 12.54
N ALA A 172 -2.05 -12.99 12.36
CA ALA A 172 -3.27 -13.67 12.82
C ALA A 172 -3.44 -13.62 14.34
N ARG A 173 -2.36 -13.37 15.10
CA ARG A 173 -2.44 -13.14 16.56
C ARG A 173 -3.22 -11.87 16.91
N TRP A 174 -3.22 -10.89 16.00
CA TRP A 174 -3.68 -9.53 16.26
C TRP A 174 -4.87 -9.12 15.40
N HIS A 175 -5.34 -9.98 14.48
CA HIS A 175 -6.39 -9.66 13.50
C HIS A 175 -7.72 -9.14 14.06
N LYS A 176 -8.06 -9.44 15.33
CA LYS A 176 -9.28 -8.90 15.97
C LYS A 176 -9.14 -7.46 16.47
N MET A 177 -7.91 -6.96 16.52
CA MET A 177 -7.56 -5.63 17.03
C MET A 177 -7.16 -4.66 15.90
N MET A 178 -7.21 -5.14 14.65
CA MET A 178 -6.98 -4.38 13.41
C MET A 178 -8.30 -4.17 12.70
#